data_AF-A0A950AR40-F1
#
_entry.id   AF-A0A950AR40-F1
#
_cell.length_a   1.000
_cell.length_b   1.000
_cell.length_c   1.000
_cell.angle_alpha   90.00
_cell.angle_beta   90.00
_cell.angle_gamma   90.00
#
_symmetry.space_group_name_H-M   'P 1'
#
loop_
_entity.id
_entity.type
_entity.pdbx_description
1 polymer ?
#
loop_
_entity_poly.entity_id
_entity_poly.type
_entity_poly.pdbx_seq_one_letter_code
_entity_poly.pdbx_strand_id
1 'polypeptide(L)'
;MSLAITDQPSAAIPVRTRKPKATQATSRPRTPADEKPRKVSFYLSPESIRRLGVVASMEDSDKSRVLEQVIRTSPLLKRWVVSDRAKPADPGTDEVSSD
;
A
#
# COMPACT_ATOMS: atom_id res chain seq x y z
N MET A 1 -53.06 -18.52 -60.39
CA MET A 1 -54.02 -18.98 -59.36
C MET A 1 -53.21 -19.55 -58.20
N SER A 2 -53.50 -19.11 -56.96
CA SER A 2 -53.25 -19.82 -55.67
C SER A 2 -51.79 -20.02 -55.23
N LEU A 3 -51.34 -19.89 -53.97
CA LEU A 3 -51.93 -19.58 -52.66
C LEU A 3 -50.78 -19.14 -51.72
N ALA A 4 -51.14 -18.43 -50.64
CA ALA A 4 -50.28 -17.86 -49.61
C ALA A 4 -49.56 -18.90 -48.73
N ILE A 5 -48.37 -18.55 -48.20
CA ILE A 5 -47.92 -18.99 -46.88
C ILE A 5 -47.31 -17.78 -46.15
N THR A 6 -48.03 -17.35 -45.11
CA THR A 6 -47.57 -16.51 -44.01
C THR A 6 -46.56 -17.30 -43.19
N ASP A 7 -45.36 -16.76 -43.00
CA ASP A 7 -44.55 -17.07 -41.83
C ASP A 7 -43.73 -15.84 -41.41
N GLN A 8 -44.10 -15.30 -40.26
CA GLN A 8 -43.30 -14.41 -39.41
C GLN A 8 -43.47 -14.95 -38.00
N PRO A 9 -42.59 -14.68 -37.02
CA PRO A 9 -41.25 -14.08 -37.10
C PRO A 9 -40.21 -14.85 -36.23
N SER A 10 -38.92 -14.55 -36.36
CA SER A 10 -38.02 -14.71 -35.20
C SER A 10 -36.94 -13.64 -35.22
N ALA A 11 -37.21 -12.58 -34.47
CA ALA A 11 -36.26 -11.52 -34.22
C ALA A 11 -35.03 -12.10 -33.51
N ALA A 12 -33.88 -12.08 -34.17
CA ALA A 12 -32.62 -12.43 -33.55
C ALA A 12 -32.33 -11.45 -32.40
N ILE A 13 -32.39 -11.94 -31.16
CA ILE A 13 -32.02 -11.16 -29.97
C ILE A 13 -30.48 -11.13 -29.92
N PRO A 14 -29.82 -9.98 -30.08
CA PRO A 14 -28.37 -9.93 -29.90
C PRO A 14 -28.08 -10.11 -28.40
N VAL A 15 -27.51 -11.25 -28.04
CA VAL A 15 -27.00 -11.52 -26.70
C VAL A 15 -25.88 -10.52 -26.42
N ARG A 16 -26.20 -9.50 -25.61
CA ARG A 16 -25.25 -8.49 -25.16
C ARG A 16 -24.21 -9.16 -24.27
N THR A 17 -23.06 -9.49 -24.84
CA THR A 17 -21.90 -9.99 -24.09
C THR A 17 -21.48 -8.91 -23.09
N ARG A 18 -21.57 -9.22 -21.80
CA ARG A 18 -21.14 -8.33 -20.72
C ARG A 18 -19.62 -8.26 -20.76
N LYS A 19 -19.08 -7.08 -21.05
CA LYS A 19 -17.63 -6.83 -20.97
C LYS A 19 -17.16 -7.05 -19.53
N PRO A 20 -16.05 -7.77 -19.28
CA PRO A 20 -15.52 -7.94 -17.94
C PRO A 20 -15.13 -6.57 -17.37
N LYS A 21 -15.55 -6.32 -16.13
CA LYS A 21 -15.26 -5.10 -15.37
C LYS A 21 -13.75 -5.05 -15.15
N ALA A 22 -13.10 -3.98 -15.62
CA ALA A 22 -11.66 -3.79 -15.45
C ALA A 22 -11.31 -3.89 -13.96
N THR A 23 -10.51 -4.89 -13.62
CA THR A 23 -9.99 -5.10 -12.28
C THR A 23 -9.14 -3.88 -11.92
N GLN A 24 -9.51 -3.20 -10.85
CA GLN A 24 -8.81 -2.02 -10.35
C GLN A 24 -7.35 -2.40 -10.12
N ALA A 25 -6.43 -1.71 -10.79
CA ALA A 25 -5.00 -1.95 -10.65
C ALA A 25 -4.61 -1.81 -9.18
N THR A 26 -4.18 -2.91 -8.56
CA THR A 26 -3.54 -2.94 -7.25
C THR A 26 -2.41 -1.91 -7.26
N SER A 27 -2.57 -0.87 -6.45
CA SER A 27 -1.61 0.21 -6.30
C SER A 27 -0.22 -0.37 -6.03
N ARG A 28 0.75 0.00 -6.88
CA ARG A 28 2.15 -0.41 -6.79
C ARG A 28 2.68 -0.21 -5.36
N PRO A 29 3.48 -1.15 -4.81
CA PRO A 29 4.09 -0.97 -3.50
C PRO A 29 4.96 0.30 -3.50
N ARG A 30 4.64 1.24 -2.60
CA ARG A 30 5.37 2.51 -2.45
C ARG A 30 6.80 2.20 -2.07
N THR A 31 7.75 2.62 -2.89
CA THR A 31 9.16 2.53 -2.52
C THR A 31 9.47 3.63 -1.49
N PRO A 32 10.41 3.42 -0.55
CA PRO A 32 10.80 4.45 0.42
C PRO A 32 11.36 5.72 -0.25
N ALA A 33 11.73 5.66 -1.52
CA ALA A 33 12.11 6.81 -2.34
C ALA A 33 10.91 7.70 -2.74
N ASP A 34 9.68 7.19 -2.70
CA ASP A 34 8.45 7.94 -3.01
C ASP A 34 7.84 8.63 -1.79
N GLU A 35 8.42 8.45 -0.60
CA GLU A 35 7.86 9.01 0.63
C GLU A 35 8.29 10.46 0.84
N LYS A 36 7.31 11.37 0.76
CA LYS A 36 7.52 12.80 1.05
C LYS A 36 7.95 12.97 2.51
N PRO A 37 8.86 13.93 2.81
CA PRO A 37 9.28 14.21 4.17
C PRO A 37 8.05 14.59 5.01
N ARG A 38 7.92 13.96 6.18
CA ARG A 38 6.83 14.23 7.13
C ARG A 38 7.36 15.05 8.30
N LYS A 39 6.63 16.11 8.66
CA LYS A 39 6.91 16.85 9.89
C LYS A 39 6.44 16.05 11.10
N VAL A 40 7.35 15.80 12.03
CA VAL A 40 7.05 15.11 13.29
C VAL A 40 7.60 15.96 14.44
N SER A 41 6.85 16.01 15.54
CA SER A 41 7.24 16.72 16.76
C SER A 41 7.57 15.71 17.86
N PHE A 42 8.71 15.89 18.53
CA PHE A 42 9.14 15.04 19.64
C PHE A 42 9.37 15.87 20.89
N TYR A 43 9.05 15.30 22.05
CA TYR A 43 9.51 15.81 23.33
C TYR A 43 10.89 15.24 23.63
N LEU A 44 11.86 16.11 23.83
CA LEU A 44 13.24 15.74 24.15
C LEU A 44 13.63 16.42 25.47
N SER A 45 14.60 15.84 26.17
CA SER A 45 15.16 16.50 27.34
C SER A 45 15.82 17.84 26.95
N PRO A 46 15.84 18.85 27.83
CA PRO A 46 16.49 20.13 27.54
C PRO A 46 17.97 19.99 27.17
N GLU A 47 18.65 19.02 27.76
CA GLU A 47 20.05 18.73 27.46
C GLU A 47 20.22 18.15 26.05
N SER A 48 19.35 17.22 25.65
CA SER A 48 19.36 16.65 24.31
C SER A 48 19.12 17.72 23.23
N ILE A 49 18.22 18.67 23.48
CA ILE A 49 17.94 19.79 22.56
C ILE A 49 19.19 20.66 22.37
N ARG A 50 19.91 20.97 23.46
CA ARG A 50 21.16 21.75 23.40
C ARG A 50 22.23 21.02 22.60
N ARG A 51 22.48 19.73 22.91
CA ARG A 51 23.46 18.91 22.19
C ARG A 51 23.13 18.79 20.72
N LEU A 52 21.86 18.58 20.37
CA LEU A 52 21.40 18.52 18.99
C LEU A 52 21.65 19.85 18.24
N GLY A 53 21.44 20.99 18.91
CA GLY A 53 21.74 22.30 18.34
C GLY A 53 23.23 22.51 18.07
N VAL A 54 24.09 22.13 19.01
CA VAL A 54 25.55 22.23 18.83
C VAL A 54 26.03 21.37 17.67
N VAL A 55 25.61 20.11 17.61
CA VAL A 55 26.01 19.19 16.53
C VAL A 55 25.53 19.69 15.17
N ALA A 56 24.28 20.14 15.08
CA ALA A 56 23.73 20.74 13.86
C ALA A 56 24.58 21.94 13.37
N SER A 57 25.01 22.81 14.29
CA SER A 57 25.88 23.94 13.94
C SER A 57 27.30 23.52 13.57
N MET A 58 27.84 22.46 14.17
CA MET A 58 29.19 21.97 13.85
C MET A 58 29.26 21.25 12.50
N GLU A 59 28.19 20.57 12.11
CA GLU A 59 28.11 19.80 10.86
C GLU A 59 27.50 20.59 9.70
N ASP A 60 27.18 21.88 9.90
CA ASP A 60 26.43 22.73 8.95
C ASP A 60 25.18 22.02 8.41
N SER A 61 24.41 21.42 9.32
CA SER A 61 23.26 20.57 8.99
C SER A 61 22.03 20.91 9.81
N ASP A 62 20.87 20.46 9.34
CA ASP A 62 19.61 20.64 10.06
C ASP A 62 19.49 19.66 11.24
N LYS A 63 18.82 20.11 12.31
CA LYS A 63 18.49 19.27 13.48
C LYS A 63 17.74 17.99 13.09
N SER A 64 16.89 18.07 12.07
CA SER A 64 16.15 16.91 11.53
C SER A 64 17.09 15.86 10.94
N ARG A 65 18.15 16.29 10.25
CA ARG A 65 19.12 15.41 9.61
C ARG A 65 20.00 14.69 10.62
N VAL A 66 20.47 15.42 11.63
CA VAL A 66 21.22 14.86 12.76
C VAL A 66 20.35 13.83 13.51
N LEU A 67 19.08 14.18 13.78
CA LEU A 67 18.16 13.26 14.45
C LEU A 67 17.86 12.01 13.62
N GLU A 68 17.71 12.15 12.30
CA GLU A 68 17.53 11.03 11.37
C GLU A 68 18.73 10.08 11.39
N GLN A 69 19.95 10.61 11.42
CA GLN A 69 21.17 9.81 11.54
C GLN A 69 21.24 9.06 12.88
N VAL A 70 20.90 9.71 13.98
CA VAL A 70 20.82 9.06 15.31
C VAL A 70 19.80 7.92 15.29
N ILE A 71 18.63 8.14 14.69
CA ILE A 71 17.57 7.14 14.55
C ILE A 71 18.05 5.94 13.72
N ARG A 72 18.72 6.17 12.59
CA ARG A 72 19.22 5.09 11.71
C ARG A 72 20.34 4.27 12.33
N THR A 73 21.22 4.92 13.09
CA THR A 73 22.37 4.27 13.73
C THR A 73 21.99 3.55 15.02
N SER A 74 20.94 4.01 15.72
CA SER A 74 20.52 3.45 17.00
C SER A 74 20.08 1.98 16.87
N PRO A 75 20.72 1.05 17.58
CA PRO A 75 20.36 -0.37 17.55
C PRO A 75 18.99 -0.64 18.19
N LEU A 76 18.52 0.25 19.07
CA LEU A 76 17.22 0.12 19.74
C LEU A 76 16.07 0.11 18.75
N LEU A 77 16.13 0.93 17.70
CA LEU A 77 15.06 1.05 16.72
C LEU A 77 15.08 -0.07 15.66
N LYS A 78 16.22 -0.75 15.49
CA LYS A 78 16.34 -1.93 14.62
C LYS A 78 15.69 -3.16 15.23
N ARG A 79 15.74 -3.30 16.56
CA ARG A 79 15.17 -4.45 17.28
C ARG A 79 13.65 -4.47 17.23
N TRP A 80 13.02 -3.29 17.21
CA TRP A 80 11.58 -3.13 17.32
C TRP A 80 10.95 -2.58 16.03
N VAL A 81 11.51 -2.93 14.87
CA VAL A 81 10.80 -2.71 13.61
C VAL A 81 9.53 -3.56 13.68
N VAL A 82 8.41 -2.87 13.90
CA VAL A 82 7.07 -3.46 14.01
C VAL A 82 6.90 -4.40 12.82
N SER A 83 6.91 -5.70 13.12
CA SER A 83 6.78 -6.79 12.16
C SER A 83 5.32 -6.96 11.71
N ASP A 84 4.49 -5.90 11.81
CA ASP A 84 3.09 -5.85 11.38
C ASP A 84 2.94 -5.75 9.86
N ARG A 85 3.85 -6.38 9.10
CA ARG A 85 3.40 -7.04 7.87
C ARG A 85 2.78 -8.35 8.32
N ALA A 86 1.61 -8.28 8.95
CA ALA A 86 0.76 -9.43 9.13
C ALA A 86 0.61 -10.09 7.76
N LYS A 87 1.22 -11.27 7.60
CA LYS A 87 0.94 -12.17 6.49
C LYS A 87 -0.57 -12.33 6.49
N PRO A 88 -1.32 -11.95 5.44
CA PRO A 88 -2.71 -12.35 5.38
C PRO A 88 -2.69 -13.88 5.44
N ALA A 89 -3.26 -14.44 6.51
CA ALA A 89 -3.48 -15.87 6.60
C ALA A 89 -4.36 -16.21 5.40
N ASP A 90 -3.84 -16.98 4.45
CA ASP A 90 -4.65 -17.59 3.40
C ASP A 90 -5.73 -18.44 4.08
N PRO A 91 -7.03 -18.14 3.91
CA PRO A 91 -8.08 -19.08 4.26
C PRO A 91 -8.32 -19.93 3.02
N GLY A 92 -7.69 -21.11 2.94
CA GLY A 92 -7.81 -21.89 1.72
C GLY A 92 -7.15 -23.25 1.74
N THR A 93 -7.67 -24.16 2.56
CA THR A 93 -7.76 -25.58 2.18
C THR A 93 -8.95 -26.17 2.92
N ASP A 94 -10.11 -26.10 2.27
CA ASP A 94 -11.20 -27.06 2.48
C ASP A 94 -10.65 -28.45 2.15
N GLU A 95 -10.33 -29.25 3.16
CA GLU A 95 -10.24 -30.69 2.98
C GLU A 95 -11.66 -31.26 3.07
N VAL A 96 -12.27 -31.43 1.90
CA VAL A 96 -13.43 -32.29 1.70
C VAL A 96 -13.00 -33.72 2.02
N SER A 97 -13.34 -34.20 3.22
CA SER A 97 -13.40 -35.63 3.53
C SER A 97 -14.83 -36.09 3.27
N SER A 98 -15.07 -36.67 2.09
CA SER A 98 -16.28 -37.46 1.83
C SER A 98 -16.14 -38.84 2.48
N ASP A 99 -17.12 -39.18 3.31
CA ASP A 99 -17.44 -40.55 3.78
C ASP A 99 -18.06 -41.36 2.64
#